data_AF-G9QIK6-F1
#
_entry.id   AF-G9QIK6-F1
#
_cell.length_a   1.000
_cell.length_b   1.000
_cell.length_c   1.000
_cell.angle_alpha   90.00
_cell.angle_beta   90.00
_cell.angle_gamma   90.00
#
_symmetry.space_group_name_H-M   'P 1'
#
loop_
_entity.id
_entity.type
_entity.pdbx_description
1 polymer ?
#
loop_
_entity_poly.entity_id
_entity_poly.type
_entity_poly.pdbx_seq_one_letter_code
_entity_poly.pdbx_strand_id
1 'polypeptide(L)'
;MGIRRKKKKSFFTQFIILNFRKDKIFLLINKLFHDIFQYKSTNPRKADTRYKILQVTACESFVLPVLRFKEKDPMHYDSDTIYIIGDAKAPLNNPITKHFNQYFIGLVVDRTSGKIVDVECSATIQLTVQFLKSIFVGKNIEDPVLIQEISQRYFGSSQKALIVAFQDAQKKYKRIVAALST
;
A
#
# COMPACT_ATOMS: atom_id res chain seq x y z
N MET A 1 -15.79 -43.85 30.43
CA MET A 1 -15.78 -42.39 30.21
C MET A 1 -14.59 -42.06 29.31
N GLY A 2 -14.81 -41.88 28.01
CA GLY A 2 -13.73 -41.73 27.02
C GLY A 2 -14.17 -40.79 25.89
N ILE A 3 -13.65 -39.58 25.92
CA ILE A 3 -14.12 -38.41 25.17
C ILE A 3 -13.62 -38.44 23.70
N ARG A 4 -14.56 -38.09 22.80
CA ARG A 4 -14.42 -37.74 21.37
C ARG A 4 -13.09 -37.05 21.01
N ARG A 5 -12.36 -37.61 20.02
CA ARG A 5 -11.46 -36.85 19.12
C ARG A 5 -11.44 -37.43 17.70
N LYS A 6 -12.53 -37.22 16.95
CA LYS A 6 -12.53 -37.22 15.48
C LYS A 6 -13.21 -35.93 15.02
N LYS A 7 -12.68 -35.29 13.96
CA LYS A 7 -12.99 -33.94 13.43
C LYS A 7 -12.11 -32.79 13.96
N LYS A 8 -10.82 -32.77 13.59
CA LYS A 8 -10.03 -31.51 13.55
C LYS A 8 -8.91 -31.48 12.50
N LYS A 9 -8.91 -32.40 11.52
CA LYS A 9 -7.85 -32.49 10.48
C LYS A 9 -8.26 -31.99 9.09
N SER A 10 -9.50 -31.56 8.86
CA SER A 10 -9.98 -31.20 7.51
C SER A 10 -10.18 -29.70 7.25
N PHE A 11 -10.05 -28.84 8.26
CA PHE A 11 -10.38 -27.41 8.10
C PHE A 11 -9.17 -26.53 7.76
N PHE A 12 -7.97 -26.93 8.21
CA PHE A 12 -6.78 -26.10 8.06
C PHE A 12 -6.21 -26.14 6.64
N THR A 13 -6.28 -27.29 5.97
CA THR A 13 -5.83 -27.45 4.58
C THR A 13 -6.79 -26.78 3.61
N GLN A 14 -8.10 -26.79 3.89
CA GLN A 14 -9.10 -26.18 3.00
C GLN A 14 -9.09 -24.66 3.06
N PHE A 15 -8.73 -24.06 4.20
CA PHE A 15 -8.70 -22.60 4.37
C PHE A 15 -7.54 -21.93 3.61
N ILE A 16 -6.40 -22.62 3.47
CA ILE A 16 -5.25 -22.14 2.70
C ILE A 16 -5.53 -22.21 1.18
N ILE A 17 -6.34 -23.18 0.73
CA ILE A 17 -6.58 -23.44 -0.69
C ILE A 17 -7.55 -22.43 -1.34
N LEU A 18 -8.41 -21.76 -0.56
CA LEU A 18 -9.55 -21.01 -1.11
C LEU A 18 -9.33 -19.52 -1.42
N ASN A 19 -8.20 -18.90 -1.05
CA ASN A 19 -8.06 -17.43 -1.18
C ASN A 19 -6.80 -16.88 -1.85
N PHE A 20 -5.90 -17.70 -2.41
CA PHE A 20 -4.66 -17.18 -3.02
C PHE A 20 -4.55 -17.53 -4.50
N ARG A 21 -4.59 -16.48 -5.34
CA ARG A 21 -4.43 -16.56 -6.81
C ARG A 21 -3.00 -16.97 -7.21
N LYS A 22 -2.91 -17.48 -8.43
CA LYS A 22 -1.82 -18.27 -9.03
C LYS A 22 -0.55 -17.46 -9.34
N ASP A 23 0.33 -17.25 -8.36
CA ASP A 23 1.70 -16.80 -8.63
C ASP A 23 2.71 -17.97 -8.69
N LYS A 24 3.70 -17.88 -9.60
CA LYS A 24 4.75 -18.92 -9.77
C LYS A 24 5.57 -19.14 -8.49
N ILE A 25 5.77 -18.10 -7.69
CA ILE A 25 6.46 -18.16 -6.40
C ILE A 25 5.64 -18.94 -5.37
N PHE A 26 4.31 -18.74 -5.36
CA PHE A 26 3.40 -19.47 -4.49
C PHE A 26 3.34 -20.97 -4.83
N LEU A 27 3.34 -21.31 -6.12
CA LEU A 27 3.44 -22.71 -6.57
C LEU A 27 4.75 -23.36 -6.11
N LEU A 28 5.87 -22.63 -6.16
CA LEU A 28 7.18 -23.13 -5.73
C LEU A 28 7.22 -23.37 -4.21
N ILE A 29 6.68 -22.43 -3.42
CA ILE A 29 6.59 -22.54 -1.96
C ILE A 29 5.66 -23.69 -1.57
N ASN A 30 4.49 -23.80 -2.20
CA ASN A 30 3.57 -24.90 -1.94
C ASN A 30 4.17 -26.26 -2.31
N LYS A 31 4.89 -26.36 -3.43
CA LYS A 31 5.58 -27.59 -3.83
C LYS A 31 6.63 -27.99 -2.78
N LEU A 32 7.46 -27.04 -2.33
CA LEU A 32 8.43 -27.26 -1.25
C LEU A 32 7.76 -27.74 0.05
N PHE A 33 6.65 -27.11 0.46
CA PHE A 33 5.89 -27.54 1.63
C PHE A 33 5.30 -28.94 1.46
N HIS A 34 4.77 -29.27 0.29
CA HIS A 34 4.20 -30.57 -0.01
C HIS A 34 5.26 -31.68 0.01
N ASP A 35 6.43 -31.42 -0.57
CA ASP A 35 7.55 -32.36 -0.63
C ASP A 35 8.10 -32.64 0.78
N ILE A 36 8.24 -31.60 1.61
CA ILE A 36 8.64 -31.72 3.02
C ILE A 36 7.60 -32.54 3.81
N PHE A 37 6.31 -32.34 3.55
CA PHE A 37 5.24 -33.09 4.20
C PHE A 37 5.21 -34.57 3.78
N GLN A 38 5.40 -34.86 2.49
CA GLN A 38 5.43 -36.24 1.97
C GLN A 38 6.65 -37.02 2.47
N TYR A 39 7.81 -36.36 2.57
CA TYR A 39 9.00 -36.96 3.19
C TYR A 39 8.76 -37.36 4.65
N LYS A 40 8.01 -36.55 5.41
CA LYS A 40 7.62 -36.85 6.80
C LYS A 40 6.66 -38.04 6.92
N SER A 41 5.77 -38.22 5.94
CA SER A 41 4.83 -39.36 5.89
C SER A 41 5.56 -40.70 5.67
N THR A 42 6.63 -40.67 4.85
CA THR A 42 7.37 -41.86 4.44
C THR A 42 8.53 -42.25 5.37
N ASN A 43 9.04 -41.33 6.21
CA ASN A 43 10.15 -41.60 7.14
C ASN A 43 9.90 -41.09 8.59
N PRO A 44 8.94 -41.69 9.34
CA PRO A 44 8.56 -41.21 10.66
C PRO A 44 9.62 -41.40 11.76
N ARG A 45 10.59 -42.32 11.58
CA ARG A 45 11.60 -42.67 12.61
C ARG A 45 12.90 -41.86 12.57
N LYS A 46 13.09 -40.97 11.58
CA LYS A 46 14.29 -40.12 11.44
C LYS A 46 14.08 -38.64 11.82
N ALA A 47 12.90 -38.28 12.31
CA ALA A 47 12.58 -36.90 12.70
C ALA A 47 13.15 -36.58 14.11
N ASP A 48 14.48 -36.49 14.20
CA ASP A 48 15.19 -36.08 15.41
C ASP A 48 14.94 -34.59 15.73
N THR A 49 15.10 -34.23 17.00
CA THR A 49 14.79 -32.96 17.67
C THR A 49 15.31 -31.71 16.94
N ARG A 50 16.37 -31.85 16.14
CA ARG A 50 16.92 -30.79 15.25
C ARG A 50 15.93 -30.31 14.17
N TYR A 51 15.00 -31.16 13.73
CA TYR A 51 13.97 -30.80 12.73
C TYR A 51 12.85 -29.92 13.30
N LYS A 52 12.54 -30.02 14.60
CA LYS A 52 11.57 -29.13 15.25
C LYS A 52 12.10 -27.70 15.34
N ILE A 53 13.40 -27.54 15.59
CA ILE A 53 14.05 -26.23 15.64
C ILE A 53 14.02 -25.60 14.23
N LEU A 54 14.38 -26.36 13.18
CA LEU A 54 14.26 -25.88 11.79
C LEU A 54 12.82 -25.46 11.40
N GLN A 55 11.78 -26.15 11.90
CA GLN A 55 10.38 -25.79 11.63
C GLN A 55 9.96 -24.45 12.25
N VAL A 56 10.46 -24.10 13.44
CA VAL A 56 10.15 -22.81 14.08
C VAL A 56 10.94 -21.69 13.41
N THR A 57 12.24 -21.92 13.14
CA THR A 57 13.10 -20.91 12.51
C THR A 57 12.71 -20.63 11.06
N ALA A 58 12.29 -21.63 10.28
CA ALA A 58 11.81 -21.42 8.91
C ALA A 58 10.43 -20.73 8.87
N CYS A 59 9.56 -20.98 9.85
CA CYS A 59 8.28 -20.28 9.95
C CYS A 59 8.49 -18.79 10.27
N GLU A 60 9.37 -18.45 11.22
CA GLU A 60 9.66 -17.05 11.52
C GLU A 60 10.50 -16.34 10.44
N SER A 61 11.43 -17.05 9.80
CA SER A 61 12.37 -16.44 8.83
C SER A 61 11.82 -16.35 7.40
N PHE A 62 10.82 -17.17 7.02
CA PHE A 62 10.19 -17.14 5.69
C PHE A 62 8.71 -16.77 5.71
N VAL A 63 7.95 -17.13 6.76
CA VAL A 63 6.49 -16.90 6.76
C VAL A 63 6.15 -15.49 7.26
N LEU A 64 6.87 -14.93 8.24
CA LEU A 64 6.64 -13.54 8.68
C LEU A 64 6.98 -12.49 7.60
N PRO A 65 8.06 -12.62 6.81
CA PRO A 65 8.32 -11.69 5.71
C PRO A 65 7.31 -11.82 4.56
N VAL A 66 6.82 -13.03 4.27
CA VAL A 66 5.81 -13.27 3.22
C VAL A 66 4.41 -12.83 3.68
N LEU A 67 4.06 -12.99 4.97
CA LEU A 67 2.85 -12.42 5.57
C LEU A 67 2.92 -10.89 5.75
N ARG A 68 4.10 -10.28 5.60
CA ARG A 68 4.29 -8.83 5.52
C ARG A 68 4.10 -8.26 4.12
N PHE A 69 3.75 -9.06 3.12
CA PHE A 69 2.91 -8.56 2.04
C PHE A 69 1.48 -8.45 2.58
N LYS A 70 1.25 -7.43 3.43
CA LYS A 70 -0.11 -6.90 3.54
C LYS A 70 -0.44 -6.42 2.13
N GLU A 71 -1.21 -7.20 1.38
CA GLU A 71 -2.10 -6.60 0.40
C GLU A 71 -2.74 -5.42 1.13
N LYS A 72 -2.47 -4.22 0.63
CA LYS A 72 -3.07 -2.99 1.13
C LYS A 72 -4.56 -3.26 1.09
N ASP A 73 -5.18 -3.44 2.26
CA ASP A 73 -6.62 -3.67 2.40
C ASP A 73 -7.32 -2.75 1.40
N PRO A 74 -8.27 -3.23 0.56
CA PRO A 74 -8.83 -2.41 -0.50
C PRO A 74 -9.31 -1.11 0.11
N MET A 75 -8.61 -0.01 -0.22
CA MET A 75 -8.87 1.29 0.38
C MET A 75 -10.24 1.72 -0.09
N HIS A 76 -11.22 1.55 0.78
CA HIS A 76 -12.53 2.11 0.60
C HIS A 76 -12.48 3.55 1.09
N TYR A 77 -12.65 4.49 0.16
CA TYR A 77 -12.85 5.89 0.50
C TYR A 77 -14.32 6.13 0.78
N ASP A 78 -14.61 7.01 1.75
CA ASP A 78 -15.98 7.38 2.10
C ASP A 78 -16.70 8.02 0.90
N SER A 79 -18.01 7.79 0.76
CA SER A 79 -18.84 8.40 -0.28
C SER A 79 -18.81 9.93 -0.26
N ASP A 80 -18.51 10.54 0.90
CA ASP A 80 -18.39 11.98 1.04
C ASP A 80 -17.02 12.52 0.60
N THR A 81 -16.09 11.65 0.18
CA THR A 81 -14.84 12.08 -0.42
C THR A 81 -14.97 12.38 -1.92
N ILE A 82 -14.14 13.31 -2.39
CA ILE A 82 -13.96 13.64 -3.80
C ILE A 82 -12.50 13.43 -4.19
N TYR A 83 -12.26 13.05 -5.44
CA TYR A 83 -10.91 12.91 -5.99
C TYR A 83 -10.60 14.06 -6.94
N ILE A 84 -9.51 14.78 -6.65
CA ILE A 84 -9.09 15.97 -7.39
C ILE A 84 -7.68 15.74 -7.93
N ILE A 85 -7.50 15.99 -9.22
CA ILE A 85 -6.18 16.00 -9.86
C ILE A 85 -5.77 17.43 -10.11
N GLY A 86 -4.62 17.81 -9.55
CA GLY A 86 -3.89 19.02 -9.90
C GLY A 86 -2.77 18.72 -10.91
N ASP A 87 -2.56 19.63 -11.85
CA ASP A 87 -1.55 19.47 -12.89
C ASP A 87 -0.60 20.68 -13.00
N ALA A 88 0.66 20.40 -13.35
CA ALA A 88 1.68 21.41 -13.60
C ALA A 88 2.62 20.99 -14.73
N LYS A 89 3.15 21.98 -15.46
CA LYS A 89 4.28 21.74 -16.37
C LYS A 89 5.51 21.37 -15.55
N ALA A 90 6.15 20.25 -15.89
CA ALA A 90 7.42 19.84 -15.27
C ALA A 90 8.60 20.60 -15.92
N PRO A 91 9.65 21.00 -15.17
CA PRO A 91 10.85 21.59 -15.74
C PRO A 91 11.54 20.62 -16.71
N LEU A 92 12.07 21.12 -17.84
CA LEU A 92 12.70 20.29 -18.88
C LEU A 92 13.86 19.41 -18.37
N ASN A 93 14.54 19.80 -17.28
CA ASN A 93 15.66 19.06 -16.69
C ASN A 93 15.27 18.08 -15.56
N ASN A 94 13.97 17.87 -15.31
CA ASN A 94 13.50 16.97 -14.26
C ASN A 94 13.43 15.50 -14.76
N PRO A 95 13.91 14.50 -14.00
CA PRO A 95 13.75 13.08 -14.36
C PRO A 95 12.30 12.66 -14.63
N ILE A 96 11.32 13.34 -14.02
CA ILE A 96 9.89 13.13 -14.27
C ILE A 96 9.55 13.46 -15.73
N THR A 97 10.13 14.52 -16.29
CA THR A 97 9.87 14.98 -17.68
C THR A 97 10.35 13.98 -18.73
N LYS A 98 11.26 13.07 -18.39
CA LYS A 98 11.65 11.95 -19.27
C LYS A 98 10.57 10.87 -19.39
N HIS A 99 9.64 10.80 -18.44
CA HIS A 99 8.57 9.79 -18.38
C HIS A 99 7.16 10.40 -18.47
N PHE A 100 6.98 11.65 -18.02
CA PHE A 100 5.72 12.37 -17.93
C PHE A 100 5.98 13.85 -18.28
N ASN A 101 5.46 14.33 -19.41
CA ASN A 101 5.59 15.74 -19.82
C ASN A 101 4.99 16.75 -18.81
N GLN A 102 4.28 16.28 -17.79
CA GLN A 102 3.60 17.04 -16.75
C GLN A 102 3.76 16.35 -15.39
N TYR A 103 3.68 17.15 -14.33
CA TYR A 103 3.61 16.68 -12.95
C TYR A 103 2.16 16.68 -12.49
N PHE A 104 1.70 15.56 -11.94
CA PHE A 104 0.35 15.42 -11.39
C PHE A 104 0.41 15.16 -9.88
N ILE A 105 -0.59 15.70 -9.17
CA ILE A 105 -0.92 15.32 -7.80
C ILE A 105 -2.41 14.95 -7.73
N GLY A 106 -2.69 13.76 -7.22
CA GLY A 106 -4.04 13.29 -6.93
C GLY A 106 -4.33 13.41 -5.45
N LEU A 107 -5.46 14.02 -5.08
CA LEU A 107 -5.89 14.22 -3.70
C LEU A 107 -7.28 13.61 -3.52
N VAL A 108 -7.44 12.77 -2.49
CA VAL A 108 -8.75 12.40 -1.98
C VAL A 108 -9.08 13.34 -0.84
N VAL A 109 -10.19 14.05 -0.93
CA VAL A 109 -10.57 15.12 0.01
C VAL A 109 -11.98 14.87 0.52
N ASP A 110 -12.18 14.95 1.83
CA ASP A 110 -13.51 14.99 2.43
C ASP A 110 -14.22 16.29 2.03
N ARG A 111 -15.38 16.20 1.36
CA ARG A 111 -16.07 17.37 0.78
C ARG A 111 -16.48 18.40 1.83
N THR A 112 -16.78 17.94 3.04
CA THR A 112 -17.42 18.70 4.10
C THR A 112 -16.39 19.44 4.94
N SER A 113 -15.32 18.77 5.32
CA SER A 113 -14.26 19.30 6.17
C SER A 113 -13.08 19.87 5.39
N GLY A 114 -12.98 19.59 4.09
CA GLY A 114 -11.82 19.91 3.26
C GLY A 114 -10.57 19.12 3.63
N LYS A 115 -10.70 18.09 4.48
CA LYS A 115 -9.56 17.29 4.96
C LYS A 115 -9.06 16.37 3.86
N ILE A 116 -7.75 16.40 3.61
CA ILE A 116 -7.09 15.48 2.69
C ILE A 116 -6.98 14.10 3.37
N VAL A 117 -7.59 13.09 2.75
CA VAL A 117 -7.65 11.71 3.23
C VAL A 117 -6.52 10.86 2.64
N ASP A 118 -6.20 11.06 1.36
CA ASP A 118 -5.03 10.43 0.73
C ASP A 118 -4.43 11.31 -0.37
N VAL A 119 -3.17 11.06 -0.69
CA VAL A 119 -2.44 11.72 -1.77
C VAL A 119 -1.58 10.72 -2.56
N GLU A 120 -1.48 10.96 -3.86
CA GLU A 120 -0.55 10.31 -4.77
C GLU A 120 0.03 11.34 -5.75
N CYS A 121 1.21 11.10 -6.32
CA CYS A 121 1.80 12.04 -7.26
C CYS A 121 2.67 11.37 -8.31
N SER A 122 3.06 12.14 -9.34
CA SER A 122 4.03 11.72 -10.34
C SER A 122 5.44 11.62 -9.74
N ALA A 123 5.71 10.58 -8.97
CA ALA A 123 7.03 10.28 -8.40
C ALA A 123 7.50 8.88 -8.81
N THR A 124 8.79 8.77 -9.13
CA THR A 124 9.44 7.49 -9.46
C THR A 124 9.86 6.71 -8.22
N ILE A 125 10.07 7.41 -7.09
CA ILE A 125 10.52 6.83 -5.84
C ILE A 125 9.35 6.80 -4.86
N GLN A 126 8.99 5.62 -4.38
CA GLN A 126 7.88 5.45 -3.42
C GLN A 126 8.10 6.23 -2.12
N LEU A 127 9.36 6.38 -1.67
CA LEU A 127 9.72 7.21 -0.51
C LEU A 127 9.25 8.66 -0.67
N THR A 128 9.30 9.22 -1.88
CA THR A 128 8.80 10.57 -2.17
C THR A 128 7.30 10.66 -1.91
N VAL A 129 6.54 9.68 -2.38
CA VAL A 129 5.09 9.62 -2.13
C VAL A 129 4.80 9.54 -0.63
N GLN A 130 5.48 8.66 0.10
CA GLN A 130 5.28 8.51 1.55
C GLN A 130 5.62 9.80 2.31
N PHE A 131 6.69 10.48 1.91
CA PHE A 131 7.06 11.77 2.49
C PHE A 131 5.99 12.83 2.24
N LEU A 132 5.45 12.92 1.02
CA LEU A 132 4.39 13.87 0.71
C LEU A 132 3.08 13.52 1.43
N LYS A 133 2.74 12.23 1.60
CA LYS A 133 1.62 11.81 2.46
C LYS A 133 1.76 12.36 3.89
N SER A 134 2.98 12.39 4.44
CA SER A 134 3.23 12.97 5.77
C SER A 134 3.02 14.48 5.86
N ILE A 135 3.04 15.20 4.73
CA ILE A 135 2.77 16.65 4.66
C ILE A 135 1.26 16.90 4.50
N PHE A 136 0.60 16.16 3.60
CA PHE A 136 -0.77 16.45 3.19
C PHE A 136 -1.85 15.75 4.02
N VAL A 137 -1.69 14.46 4.32
CA VAL A 137 -2.77 13.66 4.89
C VAL A 137 -3.15 14.18 6.27
N GLY A 138 -4.45 14.41 6.46
CA GLY A 138 -5.02 14.95 7.68
C GLY A 138 -5.09 16.47 7.76
N LYS A 139 -4.48 17.20 6.81
CA LYS A 139 -4.57 18.66 6.72
C LYS A 139 -5.77 19.09 5.88
N ASN A 140 -6.24 20.31 6.11
CA ASN A 140 -7.25 20.92 5.24
C ASN A 140 -6.57 21.37 3.93
N ILE A 141 -7.19 21.12 2.80
CA ILE A 141 -6.66 21.47 1.47
C ILE A 141 -6.40 22.97 1.30
N GLU A 142 -7.09 23.83 2.03
CA GLU A 142 -6.90 25.29 2.01
C GLU A 142 -5.90 25.80 3.05
N ASP A 143 -5.31 24.92 3.86
CA ASP A 143 -4.33 25.29 4.89
C ASP A 143 -3.07 25.92 4.24
N PRO A 144 -2.76 27.19 4.52
CA PRO A 144 -1.60 27.86 3.93
C PRO A 144 -0.27 27.23 4.34
N VAL A 145 -0.23 26.51 5.47
CA VAL A 145 0.98 25.83 5.96
C VAL A 145 1.48 24.76 4.99
N LEU A 146 0.60 24.18 4.16
CA LEU A 146 0.98 23.13 3.21
C LEU A 146 2.05 23.60 2.20
N ILE A 147 1.92 24.81 1.67
CA ILE A 147 2.90 25.37 0.72
C ILE A 147 4.23 25.65 1.44
N GLN A 148 4.16 26.11 2.68
CA GLN A 148 5.35 26.34 3.50
C GLN A 148 6.10 25.03 3.78
N GLU A 149 5.38 23.98 4.20
CA GLU A 149 5.94 22.65 4.47
C GLU A 149 6.63 22.06 3.24
N ILE A 150 6.02 22.16 2.06
CA ILE A 150 6.64 21.73 0.80
C ILE A 150 7.92 22.53 0.53
N SER A 151 7.86 23.85 0.72
CA SER A 151 8.99 24.75 0.44
C SER A 151 10.18 24.53 1.39
N GLN A 152 9.91 24.18 2.65
CA GLN A 152 10.92 24.04 3.70
C GLN A 152 11.43 22.61 3.89
N ARG A 153 10.65 21.60 3.47
CA ARG A 153 10.97 20.19 3.76
C ARG A 153 11.19 19.34 2.52
N TYR A 154 10.64 19.71 1.35
CA TYR A 154 10.76 18.93 0.12
C TYR A 154 11.70 19.58 -0.90
N PHE A 155 12.97 19.19 -0.90
CA PHE A 155 14.00 19.72 -1.80
C PHE A 155 14.20 18.90 -3.09
N GLY A 156 13.14 18.26 -3.59
CA GLY A 156 13.18 17.54 -4.86
C GLY A 156 13.18 18.48 -6.07
N SER A 157 13.70 18.02 -7.22
CA SER A 157 13.67 18.77 -8.49
C SER A 157 12.25 19.14 -8.95
N SER A 158 11.23 18.44 -8.47
CA SER A 158 9.80 18.72 -8.71
C SER A 158 9.17 19.68 -7.72
N GLN A 159 9.89 20.27 -6.76
CA GLN A 159 9.30 21.13 -5.72
C GLN A 159 8.38 22.22 -6.29
N LYS A 160 8.87 23.00 -7.27
CA LYS A 160 8.07 24.05 -7.92
C LYS A 160 6.84 23.48 -8.65
N ALA A 161 6.99 22.36 -9.35
CA ALA A 161 5.91 21.71 -10.07
C ALA A 161 4.83 21.16 -9.11
N LEU A 162 5.25 20.59 -7.98
CA LEU A 162 4.37 20.13 -6.91
C LEU A 162 3.55 21.29 -6.33
N ILE A 163 4.17 22.44 -6.03
CA ILE A 163 3.46 23.61 -5.52
C ILE A 163 2.41 24.09 -6.53
N VAL A 164 2.78 24.20 -7.81
CA VAL A 164 1.86 24.66 -8.87
C VAL A 164 0.70 23.67 -9.05
N ALA A 165 0.97 22.36 -9.10
CA ALA A 165 -0.05 21.34 -9.25
C ALA A 165 -1.00 21.32 -8.05
N PHE A 166 -0.46 21.47 -6.83
CA PHE A 166 -1.27 21.58 -5.62
C PHE A 166 -2.18 22.81 -5.63
N GLN A 167 -1.66 23.97 -6.03
CA GLN A 167 -2.47 25.20 -6.16
C GLN A 167 -3.58 25.07 -7.21
N ASP A 168 -3.32 24.33 -8.29
CA ASP A 168 -4.34 24.01 -9.28
C ASP A 168 -5.44 23.11 -8.70
N ALA A 169 -5.07 22.08 -7.93
CA ALA A 169 -6.03 21.26 -7.19
C ALA A 169 -6.86 22.08 -6.18
N GLN A 170 -6.26 23.04 -5.47
CA GLN A 170 -6.97 23.96 -4.57
C GLN A 170 -8.02 24.80 -5.31
N LYS A 171 -7.69 25.30 -6.52
CA LYS A 171 -8.65 26.06 -7.35
C LYS A 171 -9.83 25.19 -7.77
N LYS A 172 -9.57 23.94 -8.17
CA LYS A 172 -10.60 22.96 -8.55
C LYS A 172 -11.50 22.63 -7.34
N TYR A 173 -10.92 22.39 -6.17
CA TYR A 173 -11.65 22.19 -4.91
C TYR A 173 -12.62 23.33 -4.62
N LYS A 174 -12.14 24.58 -4.63
CA LYS A 174 -12.95 25.78 -4.37
C LYS A 174 -14.15 25.88 -5.31
N ARG A 175 -13.97 25.57 -6.59
CA ARG A 175 -15.06 25.57 -7.59
C ARG A 175 -16.11 24.51 -7.27
N ILE A 176 -15.68 23.30 -6.89
CA ILE A 176 -16.58 22.21 -6.53
C ILE A 176 -17.40 22.57 -5.28
N VAL A 177 -16.76 23.07 -4.22
CA VAL A 177 -17.45 23.47 -2.98
C VAL A 177 -18.41 24.63 -3.20
N ALA A 178 -18.02 25.63 -4.01
CA ALA A 178 -18.91 26.74 -4.35
C ALA A 178 -20.16 26.26 -5.09
N ALA A 179 -20.00 25.32 -6.05
CA ALA A 179 -21.11 24.75 -6.81
C ALA A 179 -22.06 23.88 -5.97
N LEU A 180 -21.57 23.26 -4.89
CA LEU A 180 -22.40 22.47 -3.97
C LEU A 180 -23.15 23.34 -2.94
N SER A 181 -22.72 24.60 -2.78
CA SER A 181 -23.32 25.56 -1.84
C SER A 181 -24.37 26.46 -2.50
N THR A 182 -24.61 26.27 -3.81
CA THR A 182 -25.57 27.04 -4.62
C THR A 182 -26.77 26.16 -4.97
#